data_AF-A0A093HZR5-F1
#
_entry.id   AF-A0A093HZR5-F1
#
_cell.length_a   1.000
_cell.length_b   1.000
_cell.length_c   1.000
_cell.angle_alpha   90.00
_cell.angle_beta   90.00
_cell.angle_gamma   90.00
#
_symmetry.space_group_name_H-M   'P 1'
#
loop_
_entity.id
_entity.type
_entity.pdbx_description
1 polymer ?
#
loop_
_entity_poly.entity_id
_entity_poly.type
_entity_poly.pdbx_seq_one_letter_code
_entity_poly.pdbx_strand_id
1 'polypeptide(L)'
;APAEPSAQHLFSDAAEIEALRRNLLAWYDKCKRDLPWRTLAASELDVDRRAYAVWVSEIMLQQTQVATVIDYYNRWMQKWPTLQALAEASLEEVNELWAGLGYYSRGKRLQEAAKKVVSQLAGRMPRTAEDLQKLLPGVGRYTAGAIASISYGQVRAGRQWQAEEVVSPLCSQQGLAARSRRAEAAWGLCVDMANALVDRSRPGDFNQALMELGATVCVPKAPLCEECPVKQHCRARRRVGVGGCPLCPPAIEPWDSSLGVTNFPRKAVKKQPRVERTATCVLERRGRCGAPEYLIVQRPSSGLLAGLWEFPSLPLALDLQEEKQREVLADHLQAWTGRSVTAGDLRYVGEVIHIFSHIHQTYVIYSLPVDGDVTLDSALSTSRWVTEEQFHASAVSTAMKKV
;
A
#
# COMPACT_ATOMS: atom_id res chain seq x y z
N ALA A 1 26.05 -26.55 -3.24
CA ALA A 1 25.75 -25.48 -4.22
C ALA A 1 24.24 -25.27 -4.28
N PRO A 2 23.71 -24.05 -4.48
CA PRO A 2 22.33 -23.91 -4.93
C PRO A 2 22.21 -24.69 -6.24
N ALA A 3 21.22 -25.58 -6.34
CA ALA A 3 20.98 -26.32 -7.57
C ALA A 3 20.71 -25.31 -8.70
N GLU A 4 21.42 -25.43 -9.82
CA GLU A 4 21.15 -24.57 -10.97
C GLU A 4 19.68 -24.71 -11.39
N PRO A 5 19.04 -23.63 -11.82
CA PRO A 5 17.67 -23.71 -12.28
C PRO A 5 17.57 -24.67 -13.45
N SER A 6 16.64 -25.63 -13.40
CA SER A 6 16.38 -26.47 -14.56
C SER A 6 15.96 -25.58 -15.74
N ALA A 7 16.56 -25.82 -16.92
CA ALA A 7 16.32 -25.06 -18.15
C ALA A 7 14.81 -24.98 -18.51
N GLN A 8 14.03 -25.96 -18.06
CA GLN A 8 12.57 -26.00 -18.22
C GLN A 8 11.82 -24.85 -17.52
N HIS A 9 12.47 -24.04 -16.68
CA HIS A 9 11.88 -22.86 -16.04
C HIS A 9 12.38 -21.52 -16.61
N LEU A 10 13.24 -21.56 -17.63
CA LEU A 10 13.91 -20.39 -18.20
C LEU A 10 13.51 -20.13 -19.64
N PHE A 11 13.23 -18.86 -19.99
CA PHE A 11 13.15 -18.41 -21.38
C PHE A 11 14.56 -18.18 -21.92
N SER A 12 15.09 -19.15 -22.67
CA SER A 12 16.42 -19.08 -23.31
C SER A 12 16.37 -18.87 -24.82
N ASP A 13 15.23 -19.16 -25.46
CA ASP A 13 15.03 -18.97 -26.89
C ASP A 13 14.63 -17.52 -27.20
N ALA A 14 15.45 -16.83 -27.99
CA ALA A 14 15.20 -15.46 -28.41
C ALA A 14 13.91 -15.32 -29.24
N ALA A 15 13.56 -16.33 -30.05
CA ALA A 15 12.34 -16.31 -30.84
C ALA A 15 11.09 -16.43 -29.96
N GLU A 16 11.16 -17.26 -28.91
CA GLU A 16 10.10 -17.37 -27.90
C GLU A 16 9.89 -16.04 -27.15
N ILE A 17 10.98 -15.42 -26.68
CA ILE A 17 10.94 -14.13 -25.97
C ILE A 17 10.34 -13.04 -26.85
N GLU A 18 10.75 -12.98 -28.12
CA GLU A 18 10.27 -11.97 -29.05
C GLU A 18 8.78 -12.17 -29.40
N ALA A 19 8.34 -13.42 -29.59
CA ALA A 19 6.93 -13.73 -29.78
C ALA A 19 6.09 -13.34 -28.54
N LEU A 20 6.57 -13.63 -27.34
CA LEU A 20 5.92 -13.24 -26.09
C LEU A 20 5.77 -11.72 -25.99
N ARG A 21 6.85 -10.96 -26.24
CA ARG A 21 6.83 -9.50 -26.24
C ARG A 21 5.80 -8.93 -27.20
N ARG A 22 5.82 -9.38 -28.46
CA ARG A 22 4.88 -8.92 -29.49
C ARG A 22 3.43 -9.20 -29.11
N ASN A 23 3.13 -10.42 -28.67
CA ASN A 23 1.77 -10.82 -28.29
C ASN A 23 1.26 -10.03 -27.09
N LEU A 24 2.11 -9.83 -26.08
CA LEU A 24 1.75 -9.08 -24.88
C LEU A 24 1.52 -7.59 -25.19
N LEU A 25 2.42 -6.96 -25.94
CA LEU A 25 2.32 -5.53 -26.29
C LEU A 25 1.13 -5.27 -27.22
N ALA A 26 0.89 -6.12 -28.21
CA ALA A 26 -0.26 -5.98 -29.10
C ALA A 26 -1.60 -6.08 -28.33
N TRP A 27 -1.69 -7.01 -27.39
CA TRP A 27 -2.85 -7.09 -26.49
C TRP A 27 -2.97 -5.84 -25.61
N TYR A 28 -1.87 -5.37 -25.03
CA TYR A 28 -1.88 -4.18 -24.18
C TYR A 28 -2.33 -2.93 -24.92
N ASP A 29 -1.86 -2.72 -26.15
CA ASP A 29 -2.27 -1.57 -26.97
C ASP A 29 -3.76 -1.56 -27.27
N LYS A 30 -4.39 -2.73 -27.38
CA LYS A 30 -5.83 -2.88 -27.62
C LYS A 30 -6.67 -2.82 -26.34
N CYS A 31 -6.16 -3.38 -25.25
CA CYS A 31 -6.97 -3.70 -24.06
C CYS A 31 -6.63 -2.88 -22.81
N LYS A 32 -5.56 -2.08 -22.81
CA LYS A 32 -5.18 -1.28 -21.64
C LYS A 32 -6.32 -0.36 -21.23
N ARG A 33 -6.63 -0.35 -19.94
CA ARG A 33 -7.56 0.62 -19.35
C ARG A 33 -7.01 2.03 -19.47
N ASP A 34 -7.90 2.97 -19.75
CA ASP A 34 -7.62 4.39 -19.63
C ASP A 34 -7.54 4.75 -18.14
N LEU A 35 -6.36 5.23 -17.72
CA LEU A 35 -6.06 5.55 -16.33
C LEU A 35 -5.36 6.90 -16.29
N PRO A 36 -5.72 7.81 -15.37
CA PRO A 36 -5.21 9.19 -15.38
C PRO A 36 -3.68 9.28 -15.39
N TRP A 37 -3.01 8.43 -14.61
CA TRP A 37 -1.54 8.39 -14.56
C TRP A 37 -0.90 7.84 -15.82
N ARG A 38 -1.58 6.97 -16.59
CA ARG A 38 -1.08 6.50 -17.89
C ARG A 38 -1.17 7.60 -18.93
N THR A 39 -2.31 8.28 -18.97
CA THR A 39 -2.56 9.39 -19.90
C THR A 39 -1.58 10.52 -19.64
N LEU A 40 -1.39 10.92 -18.38
CA LEU A 40 -0.39 11.92 -18.01
C LEU A 40 1.03 11.46 -18.36
N ALA A 41 1.40 10.22 -18.03
CA ALA A 41 2.74 9.71 -18.36
C ALA A 41 3.04 9.71 -19.87
N ALA A 42 2.03 9.47 -20.70
CA ALA A 42 2.17 9.48 -22.15
C ALA A 42 2.21 10.89 -22.77
N SER A 43 1.47 11.85 -22.21
CA SER A 43 1.33 13.20 -22.78
C SER A 43 2.32 14.23 -22.20
N GLU A 44 2.82 14.02 -20.99
CA GLU A 44 3.67 14.99 -20.29
C GLU A 44 5.08 15.03 -20.90
N LEU A 45 5.55 16.22 -21.29
CA LEU A 45 6.86 16.43 -21.92
C LEU A 45 7.97 16.65 -20.90
N ASP A 46 7.65 17.21 -19.74
CA ASP A 46 8.62 17.37 -18.66
C ASP A 46 8.88 16.00 -18.00
N VAL A 47 10.12 15.53 -18.14
CA VAL A 47 10.55 14.23 -17.62
C VAL A 47 10.49 14.13 -16.09
N ASP A 48 10.70 15.23 -15.37
CA ASP A 48 10.60 15.29 -13.91
C ASP A 48 9.15 15.25 -13.46
N ARG A 49 8.28 16.00 -14.14
CA ARG A 49 6.83 15.96 -13.88
C ARG A 49 6.22 14.62 -14.23
N ARG A 50 6.63 14.01 -15.35
CA ARG A 50 6.24 12.66 -15.75
C ARG A 50 6.65 11.63 -14.69
N ALA A 51 7.91 11.67 -14.25
CA ALA A 51 8.42 10.74 -13.24
C ALA A 51 7.74 10.93 -11.88
N TYR A 52 7.49 12.17 -11.48
CA TYR A 52 6.71 12.49 -10.30
C TYR A 52 5.30 11.91 -10.37
N ALA A 53 4.60 12.14 -11.47
CA ALA A 53 3.24 11.66 -11.67
C ALA A 53 3.14 10.12 -11.66
N VAL A 54 4.08 9.42 -12.30
CA VAL A 54 4.19 7.95 -12.23
C VAL A 54 4.51 7.51 -10.80
N TRP A 55 5.42 8.18 -10.11
CA TRP A 55 5.78 7.84 -8.74
C TRP A 55 4.59 7.96 -7.78
N VAL A 56 3.81 9.04 -7.87
CA VAL A 56 2.59 9.24 -7.07
C VAL A 56 1.63 8.06 -7.27
N SER A 57 1.30 7.69 -8.52
CA SER A 57 0.39 6.58 -8.78
C SER A 57 0.94 5.25 -8.25
N GLU A 58 2.23 4.99 -8.44
CA GLU A 58 2.87 3.75 -7.98
C GLU A 58 2.88 3.63 -6.45
N ILE A 59 3.02 4.74 -5.71
CA ILE A 59 2.90 4.72 -4.25
C ILE A 59 1.44 4.50 -3.83
N MET A 60 0.48 5.16 -4.48
CA MET A 60 -0.94 5.01 -4.16
C MET A 60 -1.46 3.59 -4.44
N LEU A 61 -1.03 2.96 -5.54
CA LEU A 61 -1.44 1.62 -5.96
C LEU A 61 -0.87 0.48 -5.08
N GLN A 62 0.05 0.77 -4.16
CA GLN A 62 0.56 -0.24 -3.23
C GLN A 62 -0.55 -0.75 -2.29
N GLN A 63 -1.03 -1.98 -2.52
CA GLN A 63 -2.09 -2.59 -1.72
C GLN A 63 -3.40 -1.79 -1.70
N THR A 64 -3.66 -1.00 -2.75
CA THR A 64 -4.91 -0.25 -2.94
C THR A 64 -5.45 -0.53 -4.34
N GLN A 65 -6.77 -0.72 -4.45
CA GLN A 65 -7.42 -1.04 -5.72
C GLN A 65 -7.38 0.15 -6.69
N VAL A 66 -7.22 -0.14 -7.99
CA VAL A 66 -7.16 0.88 -9.05
C VAL A 66 -8.35 1.83 -9.00
N ALA A 67 -9.57 1.29 -8.88
CA ALA A 67 -10.81 2.08 -8.85
C ALA A 67 -10.81 3.12 -7.72
N THR A 68 -10.27 2.77 -6.54
CA THR A 68 -10.13 3.70 -5.42
C THR A 68 -9.08 4.77 -5.70
N VAL A 69 -7.95 4.40 -6.30
CA VAL A 69 -6.83 5.33 -6.52
C VAL A 69 -7.15 6.43 -7.53
N ILE A 70 -8.05 6.21 -8.50
CA ILE A 70 -8.38 7.19 -9.55
C ILE A 70 -8.75 8.56 -8.97
N ASP A 71 -9.70 8.62 -8.02
CA ASP A 71 -10.15 9.89 -7.43
C ASP A 71 -9.03 10.57 -6.62
N TYR A 72 -8.32 9.80 -5.80
CA TYR A 72 -7.22 10.32 -4.96
C TYR A 72 -6.08 10.88 -5.81
N TYR A 73 -5.73 10.16 -6.89
CA TYR A 73 -4.69 10.60 -7.81
C TYR A 73 -5.07 11.92 -8.49
N ASN A 74 -6.30 12.04 -8.97
CA ASN A 74 -6.76 13.26 -9.64
C ASN A 74 -6.74 14.46 -8.68
N ARG A 75 -7.30 14.33 -7.47
CA ARG A 75 -7.25 15.40 -6.46
C ARG A 75 -5.83 15.76 -6.05
N TRP A 76 -4.96 14.76 -5.89
CA TRP A 76 -3.55 14.95 -5.55
C TRP A 76 -2.81 15.72 -6.64
N MET A 77 -2.90 15.28 -7.90
CA MET A 77 -2.21 15.92 -9.02
C MET A 77 -2.78 17.29 -9.36
N GLN A 78 -4.05 17.56 -9.03
CA GLN A 78 -4.65 18.89 -9.12
C GLN A 78 -4.05 19.84 -8.08
N LYS A 79 -3.92 19.41 -6.81
CA LYS A 79 -3.37 20.26 -5.73
C LYS A 79 -1.86 20.41 -5.83
N TRP A 80 -1.15 19.31 -6.13
CA TRP A 80 0.31 19.26 -6.23
C TRP A 80 0.72 18.66 -7.57
N PRO A 81 0.75 19.48 -8.65
CA PRO A 81 1.12 19.00 -9.98
C PRO A 81 2.61 18.74 -10.16
N THR A 82 3.46 19.17 -9.21
CA THR A 82 4.92 19.10 -9.26
C THR A 82 5.54 18.69 -7.92
N LEU A 83 6.81 18.26 -7.96
CA LEU A 83 7.60 17.94 -6.76
C LEU A 83 7.72 19.15 -5.83
N GLN A 84 7.90 20.34 -6.39
CA GLN A 84 8.02 21.61 -5.67
C GLN A 84 6.75 21.89 -4.87
N ALA A 85 5.59 21.79 -5.52
CA ALA A 85 4.30 22.01 -4.88
C ALA A 85 4.07 21.04 -3.71
N LEU A 86 4.42 19.75 -3.88
CA LEU A 86 4.33 18.78 -2.80
C LEU A 86 5.36 19.03 -1.67
N ALA A 87 6.57 19.46 -2.03
CA ALA A 87 7.63 19.74 -1.06
C ALA A 87 7.29 20.92 -0.14
N GLU A 88 6.55 21.90 -0.65
CA GLU A 88 6.08 23.07 0.11
C GLU A 88 4.85 22.78 0.99
N ALA A 89 4.11 21.71 0.69
CA ALA A 89 2.93 21.34 1.46
C ALA A 89 3.25 21.06 2.94
N SER A 90 2.28 21.32 3.81
CA SER A 90 2.34 20.87 5.20
C SER A 90 2.07 19.36 5.30
N LEU A 91 2.50 18.71 6.40
CA LEU A 91 2.19 17.30 6.62
C LEU A 91 0.68 17.09 6.87
N GLU A 92 0.01 18.07 7.49
CA GLU A 92 -1.43 18.03 7.73
C GLU A 92 -2.21 17.96 6.42
N GLU A 93 -1.91 18.83 5.46
CA GLU A 93 -2.56 18.80 4.14
C GLU A 93 -2.31 17.49 3.40
N VAL A 94 -1.08 16.94 3.47
CA VAL A 94 -0.77 15.63 2.87
C VAL A 94 -1.61 14.53 3.51
N ASN A 95 -1.75 14.53 4.84
CA ASN A 95 -2.57 13.56 5.55
C ASN A 95 -4.06 13.70 5.22
N GLU A 96 -4.57 14.92 5.04
CA GLU A 96 -5.95 15.19 4.63
C GLU A 96 -6.24 14.64 3.24
N LEU A 97 -5.38 14.90 2.25
CA LEU A 97 -5.58 14.39 0.89
C LEU A 97 -5.39 12.87 0.80
N TRP A 98 -4.59 12.28 1.69
CA TRP A 98 -4.37 10.83 1.79
C TRP A 98 -5.44 10.11 2.62
N ALA A 99 -6.29 10.85 3.34
CA ALA A 99 -7.28 10.30 4.27
C ALA A 99 -8.24 9.33 3.57
N GLY A 100 -8.27 8.09 4.05
CA GLY A 100 -9.07 7.01 3.49
C GLY A 100 -8.33 6.05 2.56
N LEU A 101 -7.12 6.40 2.06
CA LEU A 101 -6.34 5.51 1.18
C LEU A 101 -5.60 4.39 1.96
N GLY A 102 -5.45 4.57 3.28
CA GLY A 102 -4.72 3.65 4.15
C GLY A 102 -3.21 3.74 4.01
N TYR A 103 -2.48 3.11 4.93
CA TYR A 103 -1.00 3.14 4.99
C TYR A 103 -0.42 4.57 4.86
N TYR A 104 -0.85 5.46 5.74
CA TYR A 104 -0.55 6.90 5.74
C TYR A 104 0.94 7.26 5.71
N SER A 105 1.80 6.37 6.22
CA SER A 105 3.26 6.53 6.13
C SER A 105 3.76 6.64 4.68
N ARG A 106 3.00 6.14 3.69
CA ARG A 106 3.30 6.30 2.26
C ARG A 106 3.24 7.76 1.82
N GLY A 107 2.16 8.48 2.15
CA GLY A 107 2.01 9.90 1.81
C GLY A 107 3.09 10.77 2.46
N LYS A 108 3.36 10.52 3.76
CA LYS A 108 4.45 11.19 4.49
C LYS A 108 5.82 10.96 3.83
N ARG A 109 6.17 9.70 3.54
CA ARG A 109 7.46 9.36 2.89
C ARG A 109 7.58 9.95 1.49
N LEU A 110 6.48 9.99 0.73
CA LEU A 110 6.41 10.62 -0.58
C LEU A 110 6.74 12.12 -0.48
N GLN A 111 6.17 12.82 0.50
CA GLN A 111 6.50 14.23 0.76
C GLN A 111 7.96 14.43 1.23
N GLU A 112 8.45 13.61 2.17
CA GLU A 112 9.84 13.66 2.64
C GLU A 112 10.83 13.47 1.48
N ALA A 113 10.53 12.52 0.59
CA ALA A 113 11.32 12.27 -0.60
C ALA A 113 11.23 13.44 -1.59
N ALA A 114 10.06 14.06 -1.80
CA ALA A 114 9.92 15.25 -2.64
C ALA A 114 10.74 16.44 -2.09
N LYS A 115 10.68 16.69 -0.78
CA LYS A 115 11.52 17.68 -0.08
C LYS A 115 13.01 17.42 -0.32
N LYS A 116 13.43 16.15 -0.26
CA LYS A 116 14.82 15.76 -0.55
C LYS A 116 15.20 16.03 -2.01
N VAL A 117 14.34 15.71 -2.97
CA VAL A 117 14.62 15.97 -4.40
C VAL A 117 14.78 17.46 -4.66
N VAL A 118 13.90 18.29 -4.11
CA VAL A 118 13.96 19.75 -4.29
C VAL A 118 15.22 20.34 -3.66
N SER A 119 15.51 19.99 -2.39
CA SER A 119 16.62 20.60 -1.64
C SER A 119 18.01 20.04 -1.97
N GLN A 120 18.13 18.74 -2.29
CA GLN A 120 19.43 18.07 -2.43
C GLN A 120 19.74 17.65 -3.88
N LEU A 121 18.72 17.55 -4.74
CA LEU A 121 18.87 17.11 -6.13
C LEU A 121 18.43 18.20 -7.13
N ALA A 122 18.38 19.45 -6.69
CA ALA A 122 17.99 20.61 -7.49
C ALA A 122 16.65 20.45 -8.23
N GLY A 123 15.69 19.75 -7.60
CA GLY A 123 14.37 19.46 -8.19
C GLY A 123 14.38 18.42 -9.31
N ARG A 124 15.51 17.76 -9.57
CA ARG A 124 15.63 16.75 -10.63
C ARG A 124 15.48 15.34 -10.06
N MET A 125 14.54 14.59 -10.60
CA MET A 125 14.33 13.19 -10.26
C MET A 125 15.53 12.34 -10.72
N PRO A 126 16.02 11.42 -9.89
CA PRO A 126 17.01 10.44 -10.32
C PRO A 126 16.53 9.67 -11.57
N ARG A 127 17.43 9.45 -12.53
CA ARG A 127 17.09 8.90 -13.86
C ARG A 127 17.25 7.39 -13.99
N THR A 128 17.86 6.75 -13.00
CA THR A 128 18.07 5.30 -12.98
C THR A 128 17.28 4.67 -11.85
N ALA A 129 16.81 3.44 -12.04
CA ALA A 129 16.17 2.67 -10.98
C ALA A 129 17.10 2.45 -9.77
N GLU A 130 18.41 2.42 -9.98
CA GLU A 130 19.36 2.29 -8.88
C GLU A 130 19.39 3.56 -8.02
N ASP A 131 19.51 4.73 -8.66
CA ASP A 131 19.54 6.01 -7.94
C ASP A 131 18.18 6.33 -7.31
N LEU A 132 17.08 6.03 -8.00
CA LEU A 132 15.73 6.17 -7.44
C LEU A 132 15.60 5.36 -6.15
N GLN A 133 16.07 4.11 -6.13
CA GLN A 133 16.02 3.26 -4.95
C GLN A 133 16.97 3.72 -3.83
N LYS A 134 18.18 4.16 -4.18
CA LYS A 134 19.21 4.57 -3.21
C LYS A 134 18.92 5.93 -2.59
N LEU A 135 18.43 6.87 -3.40
CA LEU A 135 18.34 8.28 -3.00
C LEU A 135 16.96 8.64 -2.43
N LEU A 136 15.87 7.98 -2.83
CA LEU A 136 14.52 8.39 -2.43
C LEU A 136 13.96 7.53 -1.29
N PRO A 137 13.63 8.10 -0.13
CA PRO A 137 13.01 7.35 0.95
C PRO A 137 11.64 6.81 0.54
N GLY A 138 11.33 5.57 0.95
CA GLY A 138 10.08 4.91 0.59
C GLY A 138 10.03 4.34 -0.83
N VAL A 139 11.04 4.58 -1.68
CA VAL A 139 11.13 3.98 -3.02
C VAL A 139 11.84 2.63 -2.95
N GLY A 140 11.05 1.56 -3.00
CA GLY A 140 11.55 0.19 -3.11
C GLY A 140 11.96 -0.18 -4.53
N ARG A 141 12.58 -1.37 -4.68
CA ARG A 141 13.03 -1.90 -5.99
C ARG A 141 11.94 -1.89 -7.07
N TYR A 142 10.70 -2.19 -6.70
CA TYR A 142 9.56 -2.20 -7.62
C TYR A 142 9.25 -0.79 -8.14
N THR A 143 8.99 0.15 -7.22
CA THR A 143 8.66 1.53 -7.57
C THR A 143 9.78 2.17 -8.38
N ALA A 144 11.04 1.91 -8.05
CA ALA A 144 12.17 2.39 -8.83
C ALA A 144 12.18 1.84 -10.27
N GLY A 145 11.92 0.54 -10.46
CA GLY A 145 11.83 -0.08 -11.79
C GLY A 145 10.64 0.44 -12.59
N ALA A 146 9.49 0.63 -11.95
CA ALA A 146 8.29 1.20 -12.59
C ALA A 146 8.55 2.63 -13.08
N ILE A 147 9.04 3.53 -12.21
CA ILE A 147 9.37 4.91 -12.59
C ILE A 147 10.40 4.92 -13.72
N ALA A 148 11.50 4.17 -13.58
CA ALA A 148 12.59 4.22 -14.55
C ALA A 148 12.21 3.69 -15.93
N SER A 149 11.42 2.62 -15.98
CA SER A 149 10.96 2.04 -17.24
C SER A 149 9.88 2.89 -17.92
N ILE A 150 8.88 3.36 -17.17
CA ILE A 150 7.75 4.14 -17.70
C ILE A 150 8.20 5.56 -18.08
N SER A 151 9.01 6.20 -17.25
CA SER A 151 9.34 7.63 -17.41
C SER A 151 10.59 7.85 -18.25
N TYR A 152 11.58 6.95 -18.16
CA TYR A 152 12.91 7.14 -18.76
C TYR A 152 13.30 6.05 -19.76
N GLY A 153 12.44 5.08 -20.03
CA GLY A 153 12.73 4.01 -20.98
C GLY A 153 13.84 3.06 -20.53
N GLN A 154 14.14 2.97 -19.23
CA GLN A 154 15.15 2.04 -18.75
C GLN A 154 14.64 0.58 -18.88
N VAL A 155 15.41 -0.26 -19.57
CA VAL A 155 15.12 -1.69 -19.75
C VAL A 155 15.38 -2.45 -18.45
N ARG A 156 14.40 -2.42 -17.53
CA ARG A 156 14.47 -3.09 -16.23
C ARG A 156 13.06 -3.46 -15.76
N ALA A 157 12.92 -4.65 -15.18
CA ALA A 157 11.63 -5.14 -14.71
C ALA A 157 11.19 -4.49 -13.39
N GLY A 158 9.87 -4.31 -13.21
CA GLY A 158 9.25 -3.94 -11.95
C GLY A 158 9.17 -5.14 -10.99
N ARG A 159 9.96 -5.12 -9.90
CA ARG A 159 10.35 -6.35 -9.19
C ARG A 159 9.26 -7.14 -8.44
N GLN A 160 8.21 -6.53 -7.88
CA GLN A 160 7.43 -7.18 -6.81
C GLN A 160 6.10 -7.83 -7.25
N TRP A 161 5.24 -7.12 -7.99
CA TRP A 161 3.90 -7.65 -8.29
C TRP A 161 3.85 -8.51 -9.56
N GLN A 162 4.63 -8.14 -10.57
CA GLN A 162 4.70 -8.86 -11.85
C GLN A 162 5.35 -10.24 -11.70
N ALA A 163 6.35 -10.35 -10.80
CA ALA A 163 7.13 -11.55 -10.58
C ALA A 163 6.29 -12.70 -9.95
N GLU A 164 5.43 -12.36 -8.99
CA GLU A 164 4.63 -13.35 -8.26
C GLU A 164 3.42 -13.81 -9.07
N GLU A 165 2.60 -12.93 -9.62
CA GLU A 165 1.29 -13.36 -10.15
C GLU A 165 1.30 -13.72 -11.64
N VAL A 166 2.29 -13.25 -12.41
CA VAL A 166 2.37 -13.50 -13.86
C VAL A 166 3.64 -14.26 -14.25
N VAL A 167 4.81 -13.79 -13.81
CA VAL A 167 6.08 -14.41 -14.21
C VAL A 167 6.26 -15.80 -13.57
N SER A 168 5.86 -15.98 -12.31
CA SER A 168 5.90 -17.29 -11.64
C SER A 168 5.05 -18.35 -12.37
N PRO A 169 3.78 -18.11 -12.76
CA PRO A 169 3.07 -19.00 -13.68
C PRO A 169 3.75 -19.17 -15.05
N LEU A 170 4.20 -18.09 -15.68
CA LEU A 170 4.85 -18.16 -16.99
C LEU A 170 6.09 -19.06 -16.96
N CYS A 171 6.82 -19.07 -15.85
CA CYS A 171 8.04 -19.86 -15.65
C CYS A 171 7.80 -21.20 -14.95
N SER A 172 6.57 -21.45 -14.46
CA SER A 172 6.24 -22.60 -13.60
C SER A 172 7.14 -22.69 -12.37
N GLN A 173 7.39 -21.56 -11.72
CA GLN A 173 8.30 -21.45 -10.58
C GLN A 173 7.52 -21.20 -9.30
N GLN A 174 7.73 -22.01 -8.28
CA GLN A 174 7.13 -21.78 -6.97
C GLN A 174 7.71 -20.49 -6.36
N GLY A 175 6.83 -19.51 -6.14
CA GLY A 175 7.09 -18.46 -5.16
C GLY A 175 7.18 -19.13 -3.80
N LEU A 176 8.40 -19.44 -3.34
CA LEU A 176 8.60 -20.02 -2.02
C LEU A 176 8.25 -18.94 -0.99
N ALA A 177 7.01 -18.95 -0.52
CA ALA A 177 6.53 -18.08 0.53
C ALA A 177 7.14 -18.48 1.88
N ALA A 178 8.45 -18.26 2.07
CA ALA A 178 9.14 -18.46 3.35
C ALA A 178 10.47 -17.69 3.40
N ARG A 179 10.87 -17.24 4.59
CA ARG A 179 12.20 -16.64 4.90
C ARG A 179 13.35 -17.67 4.82
N SER A 180 13.37 -18.50 3.79
CA SER A 180 14.43 -19.50 3.58
C SER A 180 15.41 -19.01 2.50
N ARG A 181 16.69 -19.40 2.62
CA ARG A 181 17.71 -19.10 1.59
C ARG A 181 17.31 -19.61 0.19
N ARG A 182 16.52 -20.68 0.11
CA ARG A 182 15.96 -21.18 -1.17
C ARG A 182 14.94 -20.22 -1.77
N ALA A 183 14.11 -19.58 -0.96
CA ALA A 183 13.13 -18.61 -1.45
C ALA A 183 13.78 -17.36 -2.03
N GLU A 184 14.86 -16.89 -1.40
CA GLU A 184 15.61 -15.75 -1.92
C GLU A 184 16.29 -16.06 -3.26
N ALA A 185 16.83 -17.27 -3.44
CA ALA A 185 17.40 -17.71 -4.71
C ALA A 185 16.34 -17.87 -5.82
N ALA A 186 15.20 -18.52 -5.51
CA ALA A 186 14.08 -18.64 -6.45
C ALA A 186 13.53 -17.27 -6.86
N TRP A 187 13.46 -16.34 -5.91
CA TRP A 187 13.10 -14.95 -6.17
C TRP A 187 14.10 -14.23 -7.07
N GLY A 188 15.41 -14.40 -6.82
CA GLY A 188 16.46 -13.86 -7.69
C GLY A 188 16.26 -14.30 -9.15
N LEU A 189 15.98 -15.59 -9.36
CA LEU A 189 15.73 -16.14 -10.68
C LEU A 189 14.48 -15.56 -11.36
N CYS A 190 13.37 -15.44 -10.64
CA CYS A 190 12.16 -14.78 -11.16
C CYS A 190 12.47 -13.35 -11.64
N VAL A 191 13.32 -12.63 -10.91
CA VAL A 191 13.73 -11.27 -11.27
C VAL A 191 14.60 -11.26 -12.51
N ASP A 192 15.59 -12.15 -12.60
CA ASP A 192 16.46 -12.25 -13.76
C ASP A 192 15.66 -12.59 -15.01
N MET A 193 14.67 -13.48 -14.86
CA MET A 193 13.74 -13.81 -15.93
C MET A 193 12.87 -12.62 -16.34
N ALA A 194 12.30 -11.91 -15.37
CA ALA A 194 11.52 -10.71 -15.65
C ALA A 194 12.37 -9.68 -16.42
N ASN A 195 13.62 -9.46 -16.02
CA ASN A 195 14.55 -8.57 -16.72
C ASN A 195 14.88 -9.06 -18.15
N ALA A 196 15.07 -10.37 -18.35
CA ALA A 196 15.33 -10.95 -19.66
C ALA A 196 14.14 -10.77 -20.62
N LEU A 197 12.91 -10.78 -20.08
CA LEU A 197 11.69 -10.63 -20.86
C LEU A 197 11.37 -9.19 -21.24
N VAL A 198 11.82 -8.18 -20.47
CA VAL A 198 11.49 -6.77 -20.74
C VAL A 198 11.81 -6.38 -22.18
N ASP A 199 10.83 -5.78 -22.86
CA ASP A 199 11.03 -5.28 -24.22
C ASP A 199 12.08 -4.17 -24.25
N ARG A 200 13.02 -4.24 -25.19
CA ARG A 200 14.13 -3.29 -25.27
C ARG A 200 13.73 -1.95 -25.85
N SER A 201 12.64 -1.90 -26.63
CA SER A 201 12.14 -0.70 -27.30
C SER A 201 11.05 0.00 -26.50
N ARG A 202 10.20 -0.76 -25.80
CA ARG A 202 9.04 -0.30 -25.04
C ARG A 202 9.03 -0.87 -23.62
N PRO A 203 10.09 -0.67 -22.81
CA PRO A 203 10.18 -1.30 -21.48
C PRO A 203 9.08 -0.83 -20.52
N GLY A 204 8.69 0.44 -20.58
CA GLY A 204 7.58 0.99 -19.80
C GLY A 204 6.24 0.33 -20.12
N ASP A 205 5.87 0.28 -21.41
CA ASP A 205 4.63 -0.38 -21.84
C ASP A 205 4.65 -1.87 -21.55
N PHE A 206 5.79 -2.55 -21.72
CA PHE A 206 5.91 -3.97 -21.42
C PHE A 206 5.67 -4.26 -19.93
N ASN A 207 6.28 -3.49 -19.03
CA ASN A 207 6.07 -3.62 -17.59
C ASN A 207 4.61 -3.35 -17.22
N GLN A 208 4.00 -2.31 -17.80
CA GLN A 208 2.58 -2.03 -17.58
C GLN A 208 1.66 -3.11 -18.17
N ALA A 209 2.03 -3.73 -19.30
CA ALA A 209 1.30 -4.83 -19.90
C ALA A 209 1.32 -6.08 -19.01
N LEU A 210 2.46 -6.41 -18.40
CA LEU A 210 2.54 -7.49 -17.41
C LEU A 210 1.64 -7.20 -16.20
N MET A 211 1.64 -5.97 -15.70
CA MET A 211 0.77 -5.57 -14.59
C MET A 211 -0.71 -5.64 -14.97
N GLU A 212 -1.07 -5.17 -16.16
CA GLU A 212 -2.44 -5.23 -16.67
C GLU A 212 -2.89 -6.68 -16.82
N LEU A 213 -2.02 -7.55 -17.33
CA LEU A 213 -2.29 -8.98 -17.51
C LEU A 213 -2.60 -9.64 -16.16
N GLY A 214 -1.79 -9.39 -15.13
CA GLY A 214 -2.02 -9.91 -13.77
C GLY A 214 -3.29 -9.35 -13.13
N ALA A 215 -3.63 -8.09 -13.43
CA ALA A 215 -4.81 -7.43 -12.87
C ALA A 215 -6.13 -7.82 -13.53
N THR A 216 -6.13 -8.28 -14.79
CA THR A 216 -7.35 -8.44 -15.59
C THR A 216 -7.57 -9.83 -16.17
N VAL A 217 -6.50 -10.63 -16.35
CA VAL A 217 -6.57 -11.93 -17.03
C VAL A 217 -5.96 -13.03 -16.17
N CYS A 218 -4.68 -12.92 -15.81
CA CYS A 218 -3.96 -13.87 -14.98
C CYS A 218 -4.19 -13.58 -13.49
N VAL A 219 -5.46 -13.49 -13.10
CA VAL A 219 -5.89 -13.09 -11.75
C VAL A 219 -5.75 -14.24 -10.73
N PRO A 220 -5.59 -13.95 -9.42
CA PRO A 220 -5.39 -14.98 -8.40
C PRO A 220 -6.54 -15.97 -8.21
N LYS A 221 -7.77 -15.58 -8.58
CA LYS A 221 -8.97 -16.42 -8.49
C LYS A 221 -9.57 -16.53 -9.89
N ALA A 222 -9.71 -17.76 -10.38
CA ALA A 222 -10.28 -18.07 -11.70
C ALA A 222 -9.62 -17.28 -12.87
N PRO A 223 -8.32 -17.47 -13.13
CA PRO A 223 -7.64 -16.79 -14.23
C PRO A 223 -8.21 -17.15 -15.60
N LEU A 224 -8.37 -16.16 -16.47
CA LEU A 224 -8.95 -16.26 -17.82
C LEU A 224 -7.91 -16.79 -18.82
N CYS A 225 -7.44 -18.03 -18.58
CA CYS A 225 -6.30 -18.60 -19.30
C CYS A 225 -6.54 -18.78 -20.80
N GLU A 226 -7.80 -18.87 -21.25
CA GLU A 226 -8.14 -18.97 -22.68
C GLU A 226 -8.00 -17.64 -23.43
N GLU A 227 -8.24 -16.54 -22.73
CA GLU A 227 -8.15 -15.17 -23.27
C GLU A 227 -6.73 -14.61 -23.14
N CYS A 228 -5.84 -15.30 -22.42
CA CYS A 228 -4.48 -14.86 -22.17
C CYS A 228 -3.64 -14.78 -23.46
N PRO A 229 -3.09 -13.60 -23.82
CA PRO A 229 -2.36 -13.38 -25.07
C PRO A 229 -1.05 -14.16 -25.13
N VAL A 230 -0.51 -14.55 -23.97
CA VAL A 230 0.76 -15.28 -23.85
C VAL A 230 0.55 -16.74 -23.42
N LYS A 231 -0.68 -17.28 -23.56
CA LYS A 231 -1.03 -18.64 -23.09
C LYS A 231 -0.15 -19.75 -23.69
N GLN A 232 0.33 -19.57 -24.92
CA GLN A 232 1.21 -20.54 -25.60
C GLN A 232 2.60 -20.64 -24.93
N HIS A 233 3.04 -19.56 -24.28
CA HIS A 233 4.32 -19.47 -23.58
C HIS A 233 4.21 -19.80 -22.08
N CYS A 234 2.99 -20.02 -21.56
CA CYS A 234 2.77 -20.23 -20.14
C CYS A 234 3.13 -21.66 -19.71
N ARG A 235 4.25 -21.80 -19.00
CA ARG A 235 4.76 -23.09 -18.54
C ARG A 235 3.88 -23.75 -17.49
N ALA A 236 3.24 -22.98 -16.60
CA ALA A 236 2.24 -23.51 -15.68
C ALA A 236 1.02 -24.08 -16.41
N ARG A 237 0.55 -23.41 -17.47
CA ARG A 237 -0.57 -23.91 -18.28
C ARG A 237 -0.22 -25.23 -18.98
N ARG A 238 1.01 -25.33 -19.49
CA ARG A 238 1.57 -26.56 -20.08
C ARG A 238 1.95 -27.62 -19.05
N ARG A 239 1.81 -27.34 -17.76
CA ARG A 239 2.22 -28.23 -16.64
C ARG A 239 3.70 -28.64 -16.72
N VAL A 240 4.57 -27.74 -17.19
CA VAL A 240 6.03 -27.95 -17.20
C VAL A 240 6.54 -27.86 -15.76
N GLY A 241 7.44 -28.77 -15.34
CA GLY A 241 8.04 -28.69 -14.00
C GLY A 241 7.05 -28.95 -12.86
N VAL A 242 6.28 -30.04 -12.93
CA VAL A 242 5.39 -30.51 -11.85
C VAL A 242 6.09 -31.45 -10.84
N GLY A 243 7.41 -31.59 -10.91
CA GLY A 243 8.22 -32.38 -9.98
C GLY A 243 9.70 -32.38 -10.35
N GLY A 244 10.55 -32.92 -9.47
CA GLY A 244 11.96 -33.22 -9.79
C GLY A 244 12.96 -32.06 -9.68
N CYS A 245 12.55 -30.84 -9.29
CA CYS A 245 13.49 -29.77 -8.96
C CYS A 245 12.97 -28.83 -7.86
N PRO A 246 13.84 -28.01 -7.23
CA PRO A 246 13.47 -27.13 -6.12
C PRO A 246 12.50 -25.97 -6.46
N LEU A 247 12.25 -25.72 -7.76
CA LEU A 247 11.32 -24.69 -8.24
C LEU A 247 9.93 -25.26 -8.57
N CYS A 248 9.80 -26.60 -8.64
CA CYS A 248 8.54 -27.29 -8.84
C CYS A 248 7.75 -27.38 -7.51
N PRO A 249 6.43 -27.66 -7.53
CA PRO A 249 5.68 -27.96 -6.32
C PRO A 249 6.35 -29.12 -5.57
N PRO A 250 6.54 -29.03 -4.26
CA PRO A 250 7.26 -30.04 -3.50
C PRO A 250 6.39 -31.30 -3.37
N ALA A 251 7.00 -32.46 -3.14
CA ALA A 251 6.27 -33.73 -3.04
C ALA A 251 5.20 -33.74 -1.94
N ILE A 252 5.38 -32.98 -0.86
CA ILE A 252 4.40 -32.81 0.23
C ILE A 252 3.15 -32.03 -0.20
N GLU A 253 3.27 -31.25 -1.27
CA GLU A 253 2.26 -30.34 -1.79
C GLU A 253 2.27 -30.46 -3.33
N PRO A 254 1.87 -31.63 -3.87
CA PRO A 254 1.96 -31.91 -5.31
C PRO A 254 1.00 -31.03 -6.10
N TRP A 255 1.21 -30.96 -7.41
CA TRP A 255 0.35 -30.23 -8.34
C TRP A 255 -1.14 -30.54 -8.12
N ASP A 256 -1.95 -29.50 -7.91
CA ASP A 256 -3.40 -29.60 -7.77
C ASP A 256 -4.06 -29.21 -9.09
N SER A 257 -4.74 -30.17 -9.73
CA SER A 257 -5.41 -29.95 -11.01
C SER A 257 -6.54 -28.92 -10.93
N SER A 258 -7.17 -28.75 -9.75
CA SER A 258 -8.24 -27.77 -9.54
C SER A 258 -7.73 -26.32 -9.54
N LEU A 259 -6.47 -26.10 -9.19
CA LEU A 259 -5.84 -24.79 -9.13
C LEU A 259 -5.32 -24.32 -10.51
N GLY A 260 -5.01 -25.24 -11.42
CA GLY A 260 -4.45 -24.91 -12.73
C GLY A 260 -3.17 -24.05 -12.62
N VAL A 261 -3.10 -22.93 -13.34
CA VAL A 261 -1.92 -22.04 -13.29
C VAL A 261 -1.67 -21.43 -11.90
N THR A 262 -2.68 -21.39 -11.03
CA THR A 262 -2.57 -20.84 -9.66
C THR A 262 -1.84 -21.76 -8.67
N ASN A 263 -1.37 -22.93 -9.12
CA ASN A 263 -0.29 -23.65 -8.43
C ASN A 263 0.97 -22.78 -8.27
N PHE A 264 1.09 -21.71 -9.07
CA PHE A 264 2.18 -20.75 -9.03
C PHE A 264 1.60 -19.33 -8.93
N PRO A 265 1.96 -18.50 -7.93
CA PRO A 265 2.68 -18.87 -6.73
C PRO A 265 1.71 -19.50 -5.71
N ARG A 266 2.15 -20.53 -4.98
CA ARG A 266 1.38 -21.02 -3.81
C ARG A 266 1.49 -20.00 -2.68
N LYS A 267 0.39 -19.32 -2.38
CA LYS A 267 0.34 -18.38 -1.26
C LYS A 267 0.39 -19.17 0.05
N ALA A 268 1.36 -18.85 0.92
CA ALA A 268 1.41 -19.41 2.25
C ALA A 268 0.16 -19.05 3.06
N VAL A 269 -0.22 -19.94 3.98
CA VAL A 269 -1.28 -19.67 4.96
C VAL A 269 -0.89 -18.43 5.77
N LYS A 270 -1.74 -17.40 5.76
CA LYS A 270 -1.50 -16.17 6.52
C LYS A 270 -1.58 -16.47 8.02
N LYS A 271 -0.66 -15.90 8.80
CA LYS A 271 -0.77 -15.89 10.27
C LYS A 271 -2.02 -15.12 10.69
N GLN A 272 -2.67 -15.57 11.76
CA GLN A 272 -3.80 -14.86 12.34
C GLN A 272 -3.35 -13.46 12.82
N PRO A 273 -4.11 -12.39 12.50
CA PRO A 273 -3.88 -11.06 13.03
C PRO A 273 -3.94 -11.03 14.56
N ARG A 274 -3.25 -10.07 15.19
CA ARG A 274 -3.38 -9.82 16.63
C ARG A 274 -4.76 -9.24 16.94
N VAL A 275 -5.28 -9.48 18.14
CA VAL A 275 -6.50 -8.85 18.62
C VAL A 275 -6.12 -7.79 19.65
N GLU A 276 -6.64 -6.58 19.51
CA GLU A 276 -6.35 -5.43 20.37
C GLU A 276 -7.65 -4.72 20.76
N ARG A 277 -7.71 -4.18 21.98
CA ARG A 277 -8.84 -3.37 22.49
C ARG A 277 -8.33 -2.01 22.94
N THR A 278 -9.11 -0.97 22.70
CA THR A 278 -8.79 0.41 23.09
C THR A 278 -10.03 1.11 23.59
N ALA A 279 -9.97 1.67 24.80
CA ALA A 279 -10.98 2.59 25.31
C ALA A 279 -10.83 3.94 24.62
N THR A 280 -11.91 4.48 24.08
CA THR A 280 -11.93 5.74 23.33
C THR A 280 -13.00 6.63 23.94
N CYS A 281 -12.65 7.87 24.26
CA CYS A 281 -13.58 8.82 24.86
C CYS A 281 -13.89 9.97 23.91
N VAL A 282 -15.17 10.16 23.60
CA VAL A 282 -15.68 11.34 22.92
C VAL A 282 -15.99 12.38 23.99
N LEU A 283 -15.10 13.36 24.14
CA LEU A 283 -15.36 14.52 25.00
C LEU A 283 -16.14 15.54 24.19
N GLU A 284 -17.30 15.93 24.72
CA GLU A 284 -18.22 16.86 24.08
C GLU A 284 -18.38 18.10 24.94
N ARG A 285 -18.33 19.28 24.32
CA ARG A 285 -18.66 20.55 24.98
C ARG A 285 -19.64 21.35 24.13
N ARG A 286 -20.29 22.33 24.76
CA ARG A 286 -21.06 23.32 24.02
C ARG A 286 -20.13 24.36 23.38
N GLY A 287 -20.09 24.39 22.06
CA GLY A 287 -19.32 25.36 21.29
C GLY A 287 -19.87 26.78 21.38
N ARG A 288 -19.08 27.75 20.92
CA ARG A 288 -19.41 29.20 21.03
C ARG A 288 -20.70 29.58 20.28
N CYS A 289 -21.02 28.88 19.21
CA CYS A 289 -22.24 29.05 18.41
C CYS A 289 -23.41 28.17 18.89
N GLY A 290 -23.26 27.46 20.01
CA GLY A 290 -24.29 26.58 20.57
C GLY A 290 -24.30 25.15 20.01
N ALA A 291 -23.58 24.88 18.92
CA ALA A 291 -23.36 23.54 18.38
C ALA A 291 -22.37 22.75 19.25
N PRO A 292 -22.45 21.40 19.30
CA PRO A 292 -21.47 20.60 20.02
C PRO A 292 -20.09 20.68 19.34
N GLU A 293 -19.06 20.74 20.16
CA GLU A 293 -17.67 20.60 19.74
C GLU A 293 -17.07 19.37 20.43
N TYR A 294 -16.20 18.68 19.69
CA TYR A 294 -15.54 17.46 20.12
C TYR A 294 -14.05 17.67 20.23
N LEU A 295 -13.46 17.07 21.26
CA LEU A 295 -12.02 17.13 21.43
C LEU A 295 -11.33 16.04 20.59
N ILE A 296 -10.39 16.44 19.76
CA ILE A 296 -9.46 15.53 19.08
C ILE A 296 -8.01 15.83 19.44
N VAL A 297 -7.21 14.78 19.39
CA VAL A 297 -5.76 14.81 19.66
C VAL A 297 -5.00 14.19 18.50
N GLN A 298 -3.78 14.67 18.31
CA GLN A 298 -2.91 14.16 17.25
C GLN A 298 -2.12 12.96 17.75
N ARG A 299 -2.10 11.87 16.97
CA ARG A 299 -1.28 10.70 17.26
C ARG A 299 0.22 11.04 17.12
N PRO A 300 1.10 10.32 17.83
CA PRO A 300 2.55 10.48 17.70
C PRO A 300 3.02 10.42 16.24
N SER A 301 4.16 11.04 15.94
CA SER A 301 4.72 11.14 14.58
C SER A 301 5.28 9.82 14.02
N SER A 302 5.26 8.75 14.82
CA SER A 302 5.64 7.38 14.46
C SER A 302 4.65 6.35 15.03
N GLY A 303 4.68 5.12 14.49
CA GLY A 303 3.78 4.04 14.90
C GLY A 303 2.49 3.92 14.07
N LEU A 304 1.50 3.23 14.63
CA LEU A 304 0.21 2.98 13.97
C LEU A 304 -0.56 4.31 13.81
N LEU A 305 -1.02 4.60 12.59
CA LEU A 305 -1.78 5.80 12.24
C LEU A 305 -1.06 7.12 12.61
N ALA A 306 0.28 7.13 12.49
CA ALA A 306 1.12 8.25 12.90
C ALA A 306 0.68 9.61 12.30
N GLY A 307 0.56 10.63 13.15
CA GLY A 307 0.20 12.00 12.79
C GLY A 307 -1.26 12.23 12.41
N LEU A 308 -2.13 11.21 12.46
CA LEU A 308 -3.57 11.38 12.30
C LEU A 308 -4.23 11.91 13.56
N TRP A 309 -5.39 12.52 13.39
CA TRP A 309 -6.25 12.92 14.49
C TRP A 309 -7.12 11.76 14.97
N GLU A 310 -7.37 11.71 16.28
CA GLU A 310 -8.28 10.76 16.91
C GLU A 310 -8.93 11.35 18.17
N PHE A 311 -9.96 10.67 18.67
CA PHE A 311 -10.45 10.92 20.01
C PHE A 311 -9.45 10.41 21.06
N PRO A 312 -9.38 11.04 22.26
CA PRO A 312 -8.56 10.54 23.36
C PRO A 312 -8.80 9.05 23.61
N SER A 313 -7.71 8.27 23.59
CA SER A 313 -7.80 6.81 23.60
C SER A 313 -6.68 6.15 24.39
N LEU A 314 -6.99 5.01 24.99
CA LEU A 314 -6.08 4.23 25.84
C LEU A 314 -6.16 2.74 25.48
N PRO A 315 -5.04 2.06 25.17
CA PRO A 315 -4.99 0.62 25.00
C PRO A 315 -5.46 -0.13 26.25
N LEU A 316 -6.25 -1.18 26.07
CA LEU A 316 -6.78 -2.03 27.14
C LEU A 316 -6.17 -3.43 27.08
N ALA A 317 -6.00 -4.05 28.26
CA ALA A 317 -5.82 -5.49 28.35
C ALA A 317 -7.11 -6.21 27.90
N LEU A 318 -6.98 -7.33 27.19
CA LEU A 318 -8.11 -8.01 26.53
C LEU A 318 -9.17 -8.52 27.53
N ASP A 319 -8.72 -8.93 28.70
CA ASP A 319 -9.46 -9.55 29.80
C ASP A 319 -9.90 -8.54 30.89
N LEU A 320 -9.68 -7.25 30.66
CA LEU A 320 -10.07 -6.22 31.62
C LEU A 320 -11.60 -6.10 31.72
N GLN A 321 -12.16 -6.17 32.94
CA GLN A 321 -13.59 -6.00 33.18
C GLN A 321 -14.06 -4.56 32.92
N GLU A 322 -15.34 -4.36 32.57
CA GLU A 322 -15.89 -3.06 32.16
C GLU A 322 -15.70 -1.97 33.22
N GLU A 323 -15.95 -2.28 34.49
CA GLU A 323 -15.78 -1.33 35.60
C GLU A 323 -14.34 -0.84 35.67
N LYS A 324 -13.38 -1.76 35.52
CA LYS A 324 -11.95 -1.47 35.53
C LYS A 324 -11.51 -0.70 34.28
N GLN A 325 -12.13 -0.94 33.12
CA GLN A 325 -11.88 -0.14 31.92
C GLN A 325 -12.29 1.33 32.12
N ARG A 326 -13.46 1.57 32.74
CA ARG A 326 -13.94 2.92 33.04
C ARG A 326 -13.04 3.64 34.04
N GLU A 327 -12.59 2.96 35.09
CA GLU A 327 -11.65 3.52 36.07
C GLU A 327 -10.35 3.99 35.41
N VAL A 328 -9.70 3.12 34.63
CA VAL A 328 -8.42 3.45 34.00
C VAL A 328 -8.58 4.53 32.94
N LEU A 329 -9.70 4.55 32.19
CA LEU A 329 -9.99 5.63 31.26
C LEU A 329 -10.23 6.95 31.99
N ALA A 330 -10.96 6.94 33.12
CA ALA A 330 -11.21 8.13 33.92
C ALA A 330 -9.90 8.72 34.46
N ASP A 331 -9.01 7.88 35.01
CA ASP A 331 -7.68 8.30 35.48
C ASP A 331 -6.85 8.93 34.35
N HIS A 332 -6.88 8.31 33.16
CA HIS A 332 -6.19 8.83 31.98
C HIS A 332 -6.73 10.19 31.54
N LEU A 333 -8.05 10.35 31.49
CA LEU A 333 -8.71 11.61 31.14
C LEU A 333 -8.51 12.67 32.22
N GLN A 334 -8.49 12.31 33.49
CA GLN A 334 -8.17 13.23 34.58
C GLN A 334 -6.75 13.76 34.44
N ALA A 335 -5.77 12.89 34.16
CA ALA A 335 -4.39 13.29 33.91
C ALA A 335 -4.26 14.22 32.69
N TRP A 336 -5.08 14.00 31.66
CA TRP A 336 -5.07 14.82 30.43
C TRP A 336 -5.75 16.17 30.59
N THR A 337 -6.94 16.17 31.19
CA THR A 337 -7.81 17.35 31.29
C THR A 337 -7.51 18.22 32.49
N GLY A 338 -6.74 17.72 33.46
CA GLY A 338 -6.49 18.38 34.74
C GLY A 338 -7.74 18.50 35.63
N ARG A 339 -8.85 17.87 35.24
CA ARG A 339 -10.13 17.89 35.95
C ARG A 339 -10.36 16.55 36.64
N SER A 340 -11.10 16.57 37.75
CA SER A 340 -11.59 15.33 38.35
C SER A 340 -12.58 14.69 37.38
N VAL A 341 -12.25 13.48 36.92
CA VAL A 341 -13.11 12.64 36.09
C VAL A 341 -13.23 11.31 36.82
N THR A 342 -14.46 10.88 37.08
CA THR A 342 -14.72 9.59 37.73
C THR A 342 -15.33 8.59 36.75
N ALA A 343 -15.24 7.30 37.06
CA ALA A 343 -15.85 6.25 36.24
C ALA A 343 -17.37 6.42 36.04
N GLY A 344 -18.05 7.08 36.98
CA GLY A 344 -19.49 7.37 36.89
C GLY A 344 -19.85 8.47 35.89
N ASP A 345 -18.90 9.35 35.54
CA ASP A 345 -19.11 10.41 34.56
C ASP A 345 -19.07 9.89 33.12
N LEU A 346 -18.42 8.75 32.91
CA LEU A 346 -18.26 8.10 31.61
C LEU A 346 -19.51 7.30 31.24
N ARG A 347 -20.13 7.67 30.12
CA ARG A 347 -21.27 6.93 29.56
C ARG A 347 -20.80 6.00 28.46
N TYR A 348 -21.04 4.70 28.62
CA TYR A 348 -20.77 3.73 27.57
C TYR A 348 -21.72 3.94 26.39
N VAL A 349 -21.17 3.98 25.17
CA VAL A 349 -21.91 4.20 23.93
C VAL A 349 -22.03 2.91 23.13
N GLY A 350 -20.92 2.15 23.01
CA GLY A 350 -20.88 0.93 22.20
C GLY A 350 -19.46 0.51 21.84
N GLU A 351 -19.36 -0.47 20.94
CA GLU A 351 -18.08 -0.93 20.39
C GLU A 351 -18.05 -0.80 18.86
N VAL A 352 -16.89 -0.41 18.34
CA VAL A 352 -16.60 -0.41 16.90
C VAL A 352 -15.43 -1.34 16.61
N ILE A 353 -15.65 -2.32 15.74
CA ILE A 353 -14.60 -3.22 15.26
C ILE A 353 -14.00 -2.68 13.96
N HIS A 354 -12.68 -2.56 13.92
CA HIS A 354 -11.92 -2.17 12.74
C HIS A 354 -10.82 -3.19 12.43
N ILE A 355 -10.71 -3.57 11.16
CA ILE A 355 -9.80 -4.62 10.72
C ILE A 355 -8.63 -3.98 9.95
N PHE A 356 -7.44 -4.07 10.52
CA PHE A 356 -6.18 -3.84 9.83
C PHE A 356 -5.60 -5.16 9.33
N SER A 357 -4.68 -5.11 8.36
CA SER A 357 -4.03 -6.30 7.81
C SER A 357 -3.30 -7.18 8.84
N HIS A 358 -2.92 -6.62 9.99
CA HIS A 358 -2.12 -7.28 11.03
C HIS A 358 -2.73 -7.19 12.44
N ILE A 359 -3.82 -6.42 12.61
CA ILE A 359 -4.49 -6.17 13.89
C ILE A 359 -6.00 -6.15 13.65
N HIS A 360 -6.76 -6.88 14.45
CA HIS A 360 -8.20 -6.73 14.62
C HIS A 360 -8.41 -5.87 15.87
N GLN A 361 -8.85 -4.63 15.67
CA GLN A 361 -8.95 -3.62 16.71
C GLN A 361 -10.42 -3.43 17.11
N THR A 362 -10.71 -3.49 18.40
CA THR A 362 -12.00 -3.08 18.96
C THR A 362 -11.83 -1.75 19.71
N TYR A 363 -12.61 -0.76 19.32
CA TYR A 363 -12.74 0.52 20.02
C TYR A 363 -13.95 0.45 20.94
N VAL A 364 -13.73 0.56 22.24
CA VAL A 364 -14.78 0.63 23.28
C VAL A 364 -15.06 2.11 23.53
N ILE A 365 -16.26 2.56 23.23
CA ILE A 365 -16.58 3.98 23.11
C ILE A 365 -17.31 4.46 24.36
N TYR A 366 -16.80 5.55 24.93
CA TYR A 366 -17.40 6.28 26.03
C TYR A 366 -17.62 7.73 25.62
N SER A 367 -18.66 8.38 26.14
CA SER A 367 -18.87 9.82 26.01
C SER A 367 -18.72 10.51 27.36
N LEU A 368 -18.13 11.70 27.36
CA LEU A 368 -17.98 12.55 28.53
C LEU A 368 -18.37 14.00 28.18
N PRO A 369 -19.53 14.50 28.63
CA PRO A 369 -19.84 15.92 28.50
C PRO A 369 -18.96 16.75 29.44
N VAL A 370 -18.38 17.85 28.94
CA VAL A 370 -17.55 18.75 29.72
C VAL A 370 -18.04 20.19 29.62
N ASP A 371 -18.13 20.85 30.79
CA ASP A 371 -18.48 22.26 30.89
C ASP A 371 -17.22 23.13 30.79
N GLY A 372 -17.11 23.98 29.76
CA GLY A 372 -16.05 24.97 29.58
C GLY A 372 -14.83 24.53 28.76
N ASP A 373 -13.86 25.44 28.60
CA ASP A 373 -12.60 25.18 27.88
C ASP A 373 -11.71 24.24 28.72
N VAL A 374 -11.58 22.98 28.31
CA VAL A 374 -10.55 22.09 28.83
C VAL A 374 -9.21 22.53 28.24
N THR A 375 -8.30 23.00 29.10
CA THR A 375 -6.93 23.30 28.70
C THR A 375 -6.12 22.03 28.84
N LEU A 376 -5.83 21.38 27.72
CA LEU A 376 -5.01 20.18 27.70
C LEU A 376 -3.55 20.57 27.86
N ASP A 377 -2.80 19.74 28.57
CA ASP A 377 -1.35 19.90 28.62
C ASP A 377 -0.77 19.69 27.22
N SER A 378 -0.34 20.79 26.60
CA SER A 378 0.32 20.80 25.29
C SER A 378 1.58 19.93 25.24
N ALA A 379 2.17 19.57 26.39
CA ALA A 379 3.29 18.65 26.47
C ALA A 379 2.89 17.18 26.23
N LEU A 380 1.62 16.80 26.43
CA LEU A 380 1.14 15.43 26.26
C LEU A 380 0.78 15.12 24.80
N SER A 381 0.03 16.00 24.14
CA SER A 381 -0.24 15.92 22.70
C SER A 381 -0.86 17.21 22.14
N THR A 382 -0.59 17.50 20.87
CA THR A 382 -1.33 18.52 20.10
C THR A 382 -2.81 18.17 20.09
N SER A 383 -3.65 19.13 20.46
CA SER A 383 -5.09 18.92 20.62
C SER A 383 -5.89 20.12 20.12
N ARG A 384 -7.13 19.87 19.69
CA ARG A 384 -8.06 20.93 19.28
C ARG A 384 -9.51 20.50 19.45
N TRP A 385 -10.37 21.49 19.64
CA TRP A 385 -11.81 21.33 19.59
C TRP A 385 -12.30 21.53 18.16
N VAL A 386 -13.18 20.64 17.70
CA VAL A 386 -13.73 20.66 16.33
C VAL A 386 -15.23 20.44 16.36
N THR A 387 -15.93 21.10 15.44
CA THR A 387 -17.30 20.72 15.09
C THR A 387 -17.32 19.38 14.36
N GLU A 388 -18.50 18.76 14.23
CA GLU A 388 -18.69 17.54 13.44
C GLU A 388 -18.18 17.69 12.00
N GLU A 389 -18.48 18.82 11.34
CA GLU A 389 -18.02 19.11 9.98
C GLU A 389 -16.48 19.17 9.90
N GLN A 390 -15.86 19.87 10.84
CA GLN A 390 -14.40 19.97 10.93
C GLN A 390 -13.74 18.63 11.29
N PHE A 391 -14.40 17.79 12.08
CA PHE A 391 -13.94 16.43 12.37
C PHE A 391 -13.89 15.57 11.10
N HIS A 392 -14.95 15.59 10.30
CA HIS A 392 -15.00 14.84 9.06
C HIS A 392 -14.02 15.36 7.99
N ALA A 393 -13.71 16.66 8.02
CA ALA A 393 -12.69 17.29 7.19
C ALA A 393 -11.25 17.02 7.67
N SER A 394 -11.07 16.71 8.96
CA SER A 394 -9.75 16.42 9.53
C SER A 394 -9.19 15.08 9.03
N ALA A 395 -7.86 14.94 9.09
CA ALA A 395 -7.17 13.69 8.79
C ALA A 395 -7.35 12.62 9.89
N VAL A 396 -8.58 12.11 10.02
CA VAL A 396 -8.97 11.04 10.94
C VAL A 396 -9.04 9.69 10.21
N SER A 397 -8.80 8.59 10.92
CA SER A 397 -8.89 7.26 10.33
C SER A 397 -10.35 6.85 10.02
N THR A 398 -10.55 5.91 9.11
CA THR A 398 -11.89 5.34 8.85
C THR A 398 -12.50 4.68 10.09
N ALA A 399 -11.69 4.22 11.04
CA ALA A 399 -12.19 3.74 12.32
C ALA A 399 -12.76 4.88 13.16
N MET A 400 -12.01 6.00 13.26
CA MET A 400 -12.45 7.19 13.99
C MET A 400 -13.65 7.88 13.35
N LYS A 401 -13.89 7.72 12.04
CA LYS A 401 -15.13 8.20 11.41
C LYS A 401 -16.38 7.36 11.76
N LYS A 402 -16.19 6.14 12.27
CA LYS A 402 -17.28 5.24 12.70
C LYS A 402 -17.60 5.39 14.19
N VAL A 403 -16.57 5.69 14.98
CA VAL A 403 -16.70 6.21 16.35
C VAL A 403 -17.38 7.56 16.26
#